data_AF-A0A2W2D1K5-F1
#
_entry.id   AF-A0A2W2D1K5-F1
#
_cell.length_a   1.000
_cell.length_b   1.000
_cell.length_c   1.000
_cell.angle_alpha   90.00
_cell.angle_beta   90.00
_cell.angle_gamma   90.00
#
_symmetry.space_group_name_H-M   'P 1'
#
loop_
_entity.id
_entity.type
_entity.pdbx_description
1 polymer ?
#
loop_
_entity_poly.entity_id
_entity_poly.type
_entity_poly.pdbx_seq_one_letter_code
_entity_poly.pdbx_strand_id
1 'polypeptide(L)'
;PPPTGTPDSPTQYLLPGGGLGAAGAPATSTVASAGGTNHDGTPSNPQVFTATGLDLAYTGGQTTFDLSLDAGSAVGNGVQLRVSYDLTGNGGWERVETYRYFATDPVPGYEHYTQQAGLLSATGTLGALVNGTVRVEVWSAIGAHPTTLATGDTSLVRLPYA
;
A
#
# COMPACT_ATOMS: atom_id res chain seq x y z
N PRO A 1 5.83 18.26 -18.66
CA PRO A 1 6.97 17.94 -17.77
C PRO A 1 6.60 16.80 -16.81
N PRO A 2 7.36 15.70 -16.71
CA PRO A 2 7.20 14.80 -15.58
C PRO A 2 7.66 15.55 -14.31
N PRO A 3 7.00 15.35 -13.16
CA PRO A 3 7.42 16.00 -11.92
C PRO A 3 8.86 15.58 -11.61
N THR A 4 9.72 16.57 -11.40
CA THR A 4 11.11 16.40 -10.94
C THR A 4 11.11 15.67 -9.61
N GLY A 5 11.82 14.55 -9.55
CA GLY A 5 11.82 13.58 -8.47
C GLY A 5 11.84 14.23 -7.08
N THR A 6 10.87 13.83 -6.27
CA THR A 6 10.98 13.91 -4.80
C THR A 6 12.28 13.23 -4.41
N PRO A 7 13.10 13.79 -3.48
CA PRO A 7 14.26 13.09 -2.95
C PRO A 7 13.89 11.66 -2.54
N ASP A 8 14.72 10.69 -2.91
CA ASP A 8 14.49 9.29 -2.60
C ASP A 8 14.38 9.10 -1.07
N SER A 9 13.15 9.01 -0.58
CA SER A 9 12.85 8.79 0.82
C SER A 9 12.39 7.34 0.99
N PRO A 10 12.90 6.58 1.96
CA PRO A 10 12.35 5.26 2.25
C PRO A 10 10.94 5.35 2.85
N THR A 11 10.55 6.50 3.41
CA THR A 11 9.17 6.73 3.86
C THR A 11 8.36 7.34 2.72
N GLN A 12 7.31 6.63 2.31
CA GLN A 12 6.47 6.95 1.16
C GLN A 12 5.01 7.02 1.61
N TYR A 13 4.43 8.22 1.60
CA TYR A 13 3.02 8.45 1.88
C TYR A 13 2.17 8.11 0.66
N LEU A 14 0.99 7.54 0.91
CA LEU A 14 0.01 7.30 -0.15
C LEU A 14 -0.66 8.63 -0.48
N LEU A 15 -0.52 9.10 -1.71
CA LEU A 15 -0.96 10.44 -2.12
C LEU A 15 -2.24 10.40 -2.98
N PRO A 16 -3.07 11.46 -2.91
CA PRO A 16 -4.15 11.66 -3.88
C PRO A 16 -3.65 11.54 -5.32
N GLY A 17 -4.42 10.88 -6.18
CA GLY A 17 -4.04 10.66 -7.58
C GLY A 17 -3.12 9.44 -7.81
N GLY A 18 -2.83 8.65 -6.77
CA GLY A 18 -2.12 7.37 -6.92
C GLY A 18 -0.59 7.48 -6.91
N GLY A 19 -0.05 8.55 -6.32
CA GLY A 19 1.38 8.70 -6.10
C GLY A 19 1.84 8.10 -4.77
N LEU A 20 3.12 7.75 -4.70
CA LEU A 20 3.87 7.57 -3.46
C LEU A 20 4.91 8.69 -3.36
N GLY A 21 5.07 9.31 -2.20
CA GLY A 21 6.05 10.39 -2.02
C GLY A 21 6.16 10.96 -0.62
N ALA A 22 6.68 12.18 -0.52
CA ALA A 22 6.67 12.95 0.72
C ALA A 22 5.23 13.26 1.16
N ALA A 23 5.02 13.50 2.46
CA ALA A 23 3.71 13.81 3.01
C ALA A 23 3.05 14.99 2.28
N GLY A 24 1.78 14.80 1.88
CA GLY A 24 0.94 15.82 1.25
C GLY A 24 0.00 16.50 2.25
N ALA A 25 -1.02 17.20 1.75
CA ALA A 25 -2.14 17.63 2.57
C ALA A 25 -3.07 16.44 2.89
N PRO A 26 -3.73 16.41 4.06
CA PRO A 26 -4.70 15.37 4.40
C PRO A 26 -5.75 15.17 3.29
N ALA A 27 -6.01 13.92 2.97
CA ALA A 27 -6.98 13.53 1.97
C ALA A 27 -7.53 12.13 2.25
N THR A 28 -8.44 11.67 1.39
CA THR A 28 -9.01 10.31 1.48
C THR A 28 -9.16 9.70 0.11
N SER A 29 -9.02 8.38 0.04
CA SER A 29 -9.39 7.55 -1.11
C SER A 29 -10.44 6.52 -0.69
N THR A 30 -11.31 6.14 -1.62
CA THR A 30 -12.29 5.07 -1.38
C THR A 30 -11.71 3.72 -1.81
N VAL A 31 -11.62 2.78 -0.89
CA VAL A 31 -11.40 1.37 -1.21
C VAL A 31 -12.76 0.77 -1.56
N ALA A 32 -12.93 0.34 -2.81
CA ALA A 32 -14.18 -0.27 -3.28
C ALA A 32 -14.49 -1.55 -2.51
N SER A 33 -15.77 -1.92 -2.42
CA SER A 33 -16.17 -3.17 -1.75
C SER A 33 -15.72 -4.40 -2.54
N ALA A 34 -15.63 -5.55 -1.84
CA ALA A 34 -15.42 -6.85 -2.48
C ALA A 34 -16.72 -7.42 -3.10
N GLY A 35 -17.81 -6.64 -3.14
CA GLY A 35 -19.10 -7.06 -3.67
C GLY A 35 -19.75 -8.22 -2.90
N GLY A 36 -19.36 -8.46 -1.65
CA GLY A 36 -19.80 -9.64 -0.88
C GLY A 36 -19.12 -10.95 -1.31
N THR A 37 -18.05 -10.88 -2.11
CA THR A 37 -17.25 -12.04 -2.52
C THR A 37 -15.87 -12.03 -1.89
N ASN A 38 -15.14 -13.14 -2.01
CA ASN A 38 -13.81 -13.29 -1.44
C ASN A 38 -12.72 -13.04 -2.50
N HIS A 39 -11.82 -12.11 -2.22
CA HIS A 39 -10.66 -11.71 -3.00
C HIS A 39 -9.36 -11.76 -2.16
N ASP A 40 -9.33 -12.59 -1.11
CA ASP A 40 -8.15 -12.76 -0.27
C ASP A 40 -6.94 -13.23 -1.10
N GLY A 41 -5.84 -12.50 -0.97
CA GLY A 41 -4.59 -12.71 -1.68
C GLY A 41 -4.58 -12.26 -3.14
N THR A 42 -5.71 -11.80 -3.69
CA THR A 42 -5.83 -11.41 -5.11
C THR A 42 -6.46 -10.01 -5.23
N PRO A 43 -5.70 -8.98 -5.63
CA PRO A 43 -6.24 -7.64 -5.82
C PRO A 43 -7.49 -7.62 -6.69
N SER A 44 -8.54 -6.93 -6.22
CA SER A 44 -9.80 -6.71 -6.93
C SER A 44 -10.20 -5.25 -6.77
N ASN A 45 -10.31 -4.52 -7.88
CA ASN A 45 -10.56 -3.06 -7.90
C ASN A 45 -9.64 -2.25 -6.95
N PRO A 46 -8.30 -2.49 -6.97
CA PRO A 46 -7.41 -1.87 -5.99
C PRO A 46 -7.29 -0.37 -6.20
N GLN A 47 -7.10 0.36 -5.11
CA GLN A 47 -6.41 1.64 -5.13
C GLN A 47 -4.93 1.37 -5.38
N VAL A 48 -4.34 2.04 -6.36
CA VAL A 48 -2.96 1.82 -6.79
C VAL A 48 -2.14 3.08 -6.55
N PHE A 49 -1.04 2.93 -5.82
CA PHE A 49 -0.09 4.00 -5.54
C PHE A 49 1.30 3.62 -6.04
N THR A 50 1.97 4.51 -6.78
CA THR A 50 3.26 4.20 -7.42
C THR A 50 4.29 5.29 -7.16
N ALA A 51 5.53 4.89 -6.90
CA ALA A 51 6.74 5.71 -7.03
C ALA A 51 7.66 5.06 -8.05
N THR A 52 8.26 5.86 -8.93
CA THR A 52 9.13 5.41 -10.03
C THR A 52 10.44 6.19 -10.00
N GLY A 53 11.49 5.61 -10.57
CA GLY A 53 12.80 6.25 -10.65
C GLY A 53 13.49 6.32 -9.29
N LEU A 54 13.25 5.31 -8.44
CA LEU A 54 13.85 5.21 -7.13
C LEU A 54 15.26 4.64 -7.22
N ASP A 55 16.24 5.33 -6.63
CA ASP A 55 17.63 4.89 -6.52
C ASP A 55 18.03 4.78 -5.05
N LEU A 56 17.82 3.59 -4.45
CA LEU A 56 17.89 3.39 -3.00
C LEU A 56 18.65 2.11 -2.64
N ALA A 57 19.50 2.19 -1.61
CA ALA A 57 20.31 1.06 -1.17
C ALA A 57 19.51 0.18 -0.19
N TYR A 58 19.43 -1.13 -0.46
CA TYR A 58 18.75 -2.06 0.45
C TYR A 58 19.53 -2.23 1.76
N THR A 59 18.83 -2.14 2.89
CA THR A 59 19.44 -2.14 4.23
C THR A 59 19.35 -3.48 4.96
N GLY A 60 18.77 -4.52 4.34
CA GLY A 60 18.54 -5.81 4.99
C GLY A 60 17.25 -5.89 5.83
N GLY A 61 16.46 -4.80 5.86
CA GLY A 61 15.21 -4.72 6.62
C GLY A 61 13.99 -5.35 5.92
N GLN A 62 12.82 -5.10 6.47
CA GLN A 62 11.52 -5.51 5.90
C GLN A 62 10.65 -4.30 5.62
N THR A 63 9.72 -4.44 4.67
CA THR A 63 8.66 -3.47 4.45
C THR A 63 7.80 -3.34 5.71
N THR A 64 7.57 -2.10 6.14
CA THR A 64 6.59 -1.79 7.19
C THR A 64 5.60 -0.76 6.65
N PHE A 65 4.41 -0.70 7.22
CA PHE A 65 3.39 0.25 6.79
C PHE A 65 2.42 0.56 7.93
N ASP A 66 1.73 1.68 7.77
CA ASP A 66 0.64 2.09 8.63
C ASP A 66 -0.42 2.73 7.74
N LEU A 67 -1.55 2.01 7.55
CA LEU A 67 -2.70 2.51 6.83
C LEU A 67 -3.82 2.85 7.81
N SER A 68 -4.38 4.04 7.68
CA SER A 68 -5.57 4.46 8.43
C SER A 68 -6.83 4.18 7.63
N LEU A 69 -7.65 3.25 8.13
CA LEU A 69 -8.85 2.73 7.48
C LEU A 69 -10.08 3.01 8.34
N ASP A 70 -11.19 3.41 7.71
CA ASP A 70 -12.47 3.62 8.39
C ASP A 70 -13.60 2.99 7.56
N ALA A 71 -14.20 1.93 8.09
CA ALA A 71 -15.34 1.23 7.47
C ALA A 71 -16.70 1.83 7.87
N GLY A 72 -16.72 2.92 8.65
CA GLY A 72 -17.92 3.51 9.20
C GLY A 72 -18.67 2.49 10.05
N SER A 73 -19.93 2.22 9.72
CA SER A 73 -20.75 1.21 10.40
C SER A 73 -20.83 -0.12 9.64
N ALA A 74 -19.93 -0.36 8.67
CA ALA A 74 -20.00 -1.54 7.80
C ALA A 74 -19.41 -2.78 8.47
N VAL A 75 -20.26 -3.80 8.69
CA VAL A 75 -19.85 -5.07 9.29
C VAL A 75 -19.15 -5.95 8.25
N GLY A 76 -18.05 -6.59 8.67
CA GLY A 76 -17.41 -7.67 7.90
C GLY A 76 -16.57 -7.19 6.72
N ASN A 77 -16.14 -5.93 6.74
CA ASN A 77 -15.14 -5.44 5.79
C ASN A 77 -13.73 -5.93 6.19
N GLY A 78 -12.94 -6.28 5.18
CA GLY A 78 -11.55 -6.67 5.37
C GLY A 78 -10.69 -6.11 4.24
N VAL A 79 -9.72 -5.26 4.57
CA VAL A 79 -8.86 -4.57 3.61
C VAL A 79 -7.49 -5.25 3.56
N GLN A 80 -6.90 -5.37 2.39
CA GLN A 80 -5.62 -6.03 2.16
C GLN A 80 -4.67 -5.14 1.37
N LEU A 81 -3.37 -5.34 1.61
CA LEU A 81 -2.30 -4.61 0.96
C LEU A 81 -1.32 -5.56 0.26
N ARG A 82 -0.86 -5.14 -0.92
CA ARG A 82 0.25 -5.73 -1.65
C ARG A 82 1.29 -4.67 -1.97
N VAL A 83 2.56 -4.99 -1.76
CA VAL A 83 3.69 -4.17 -2.21
C VAL A 83 4.47 -4.94 -3.26
N SER A 84 4.68 -4.32 -4.42
CA SER A 84 5.48 -4.88 -5.51
C SER A 84 6.68 -3.97 -5.77
N TYR A 85 7.84 -4.59 -6.00
CA TYR A 85 9.11 -3.92 -6.29
C TYR A 85 9.66 -4.35 -7.64
N ASP A 86 9.79 -3.38 -8.54
CA ASP A 86 10.66 -3.44 -9.72
C ASP A 86 12.01 -2.88 -9.28
N LEU A 87 12.94 -3.78 -8.98
CA LEU A 87 14.24 -3.42 -8.44
C LEU A 87 15.17 -2.83 -9.50
N THR A 88 14.92 -3.12 -10.78
CA THR A 88 15.85 -2.79 -11.88
C THR A 88 15.30 -1.76 -12.87
N GLY A 89 14.07 -1.30 -12.67
CA GLY A 89 13.40 -0.33 -13.54
C GLY A 89 13.01 -0.90 -14.90
N ASN A 90 12.86 -2.23 -15.01
CA ASN A 90 12.61 -2.92 -16.28
C ASN A 90 11.10 -3.15 -16.55
N GLY A 91 10.23 -2.78 -15.61
CA GLY A 91 8.77 -2.97 -15.66
C GLY A 91 8.26 -4.31 -15.10
N GLY A 92 9.16 -5.20 -14.70
CA GLY A 92 8.89 -6.47 -14.03
C GLY A 92 8.89 -6.33 -12.50
N TRP A 93 8.38 -7.34 -11.79
CA TRP A 93 8.34 -7.35 -10.33
C TRP A 93 9.26 -8.45 -9.79
N GLU A 94 10.43 -8.07 -9.28
CA GLU A 94 11.37 -9.01 -8.65
C GLU A 94 10.92 -9.41 -7.24
N ARG A 95 10.18 -8.56 -6.54
CA ARG A 95 9.61 -8.85 -5.22
C ARG A 95 8.15 -8.48 -5.18
N VAL A 96 7.30 -9.40 -4.73
CA VAL A 96 5.89 -9.12 -4.41
C VAL A 96 5.59 -9.63 -3.01
N GLU A 97 4.99 -8.78 -2.20
CA GLU A 97 4.58 -9.03 -0.82
C GLU A 97 3.08 -8.83 -0.70
N THR A 98 2.33 -9.86 -0.30
CA THR A 98 0.91 -9.72 0.03
C THR A 98 0.72 -9.97 1.52
N TYR A 99 0.09 -9.04 2.22
CA TYR A 99 -0.17 -9.14 3.66
C TYR A 99 -1.55 -9.74 3.91
N ARG A 100 -1.79 -10.35 5.06
CA ARG A 100 -3.14 -10.80 5.45
C ARG A 100 -4.06 -9.59 5.55
N TYR A 101 -5.33 -9.77 5.20
CA TYR A 101 -6.30 -8.69 5.33
C TYR A 101 -6.46 -8.29 6.81
N PHE A 102 -6.80 -7.03 7.02
CA PHE A 102 -7.18 -6.45 8.30
C PHE A 102 -8.70 -6.31 8.33
N ALA A 103 -9.33 -7.00 9.28
CA ALA A 103 -10.75 -6.85 9.52
C ALA A 103 -10.99 -5.55 10.30
N THR A 104 -11.80 -4.66 9.74
CA THR A 104 -12.16 -3.39 10.37
C THR A 104 -13.33 -3.57 11.34
N ASP A 105 -13.34 -2.80 12.42
CA ASP A 105 -14.48 -2.62 13.31
C ASP A 105 -15.57 -1.76 12.62
N PRO A 106 -16.86 -2.15 12.66
CA PRO A 106 -17.99 -1.30 12.24
C PRO A 106 -18.27 -0.11 13.19
N VAL A 107 -17.23 0.60 13.62
CA VAL A 107 -17.31 1.82 14.43
C VAL A 107 -16.62 2.96 13.67
N PRO A 108 -17.30 4.11 13.44
CA PRO A 108 -16.67 5.25 12.78
C PRO A 108 -15.39 5.70 13.49
N GLY A 109 -14.33 5.85 12.71
CA GLY A 109 -13.00 6.21 13.20
C GLY A 109 -11.91 5.44 12.47
N TYR A 110 -10.72 6.03 12.40
CA TYR A 110 -9.59 5.36 11.77
C TYR A 110 -9.00 4.27 12.66
N GLU A 111 -8.87 3.09 12.08
CA GLU A 111 -8.10 1.96 12.60
C GLU A 111 -6.78 1.82 11.83
N HIS A 112 -5.77 1.27 12.51
CA HIS A 112 -4.42 1.14 11.97
C HIS A 112 -4.16 -0.28 11.45
N TYR A 113 -4.14 -0.42 10.13
CA TYR A 113 -3.65 -1.63 9.48
C TYR A 113 -2.15 -1.53 9.27
N THR A 114 -1.41 -2.42 9.94
CA THR A 114 0.06 -2.47 9.87
C THR A 114 0.54 -3.85 9.43
N GLN A 115 1.85 -3.97 9.16
CA GLN A 115 2.48 -5.25 8.81
C GLN A 115 2.31 -6.34 9.88
N GLN A 116 1.88 -6.00 11.10
CA GLN A 116 1.63 -6.95 12.18
C GLN A 116 0.48 -7.92 11.88
N ALA A 117 -0.41 -7.60 10.92
CA ALA A 117 -1.37 -8.56 10.39
C ALA A 117 -0.68 -9.81 9.77
N GLY A 118 0.60 -9.66 9.41
CA GLY A 118 1.46 -10.74 8.96
C GLY A 118 1.43 -10.94 7.45
N LEU A 119 2.52 -11.47 6.93
CA LEU A 119 2.68 -11.77 5.51
C LEU A 119 1.81 -12.97 5.13
N LEU A 120 0.94 -12.81 4.13
CA LEU A 120 0.17 -13.90 3.54
C LEU A 120 1.03 -14.67 2.54
N SER A 121 1.72 -13.96 1.65
CA SER A 121 2.63 -14.55 0.65
C SER A 121 3.73 -13.59 0.24
N ALA A 122 4.82 -14.16 -0.24
CA ALA A 122 5.95 -13.43 -0.77
C ALA A 122 6.61 -14.21 -1.91
N THR A 123 6.99 -13.51 -2.97
CA THR A 123 7.86 -14.02 -4.03
C THR A 123 9.13 -13.20 -4.13
N GLY A 124 10.20 -13.85 -4.59
CA GLY A 124 11.50 -13.23 -4.82
C GLY A 124 12.18 -12.71 -3.57
N THR A 125 13.14 -11.81 -3.76
CA THR A 125 14.03 -11.29 -2.72
C THR A 125 14.21 -9.79 -2.88
N LEU A 126 14.32 -9.07 -1.77
CA LEU A 126 14.66 -7.64 -1.80
C LEU A 126 16.13 -7.47 -2.21
N GLY A 127 16.40 -6.39 -2.92
CA GLY A 127 17.72 -5.95 -3.37
C GLY A 127 17.68 -4.44 -3.57
N ALA A 128 18.78 -3.82 -3.99
CA ALA A 128 18.80 -2.38 -4.25
C ALA A 128 17.78 -1.98 -5.33
N LEU A 129 17.22 -0.77 -5.21
CA LEU A 129 16.44 -0.13 -6.27
C LEU A 129 17.41 0.66 -7.15
N VAL A 130 17.38 0.42 -8.46
CA VAL A 130 18.14 1.17 -9.46
C VAL A 130 17.17 1.63 -10.53
N ASN A 131 16.87 2.94 -10.56
CA ASN A 131 15.77 3.52 -11.32
C ASN A 131 14.46 2.70 -11.15
N GLY A 132 14.25 2.18 -9.95
CA GLY A 132 13.25 1.18 -9.66
C GLY A 132 11.84 1.76 -9.51
N THR A 133 10.86 0.86 -9.42
CA THR A 133 9.45 1.21 -9.17
C THR A 133 8.94 0.45 -7.95
N VAL A 134 8.25 1.17 -7.05
CA VAL A 134 7.47 0.56 -5.98
C VAL A 134 6.00 0.84 -6.21
N ARG A 135 5.17 -0.20 -6.10
CA ARG A 135 3.72 -0.10 -6.21
C ARG A 135 3.05 -0.69 -4.98
N VAL A 136 2.13 0.06 -4.41
CA VAL A 136 1.22 -0.36 -3.34
C VAL A 136 -0.18 -0.50 -3.90
N GLU A 137 -0.78 -1.66 -3.71
CA GLU A 137 -2.17 -1.95 -4.06
C GLU A 137 -2.96 -2.19 -2.77
N VAL A 138 -4.08 -1.48 -2.60
CA VAL A 138 -4.99 -1.61 -1.45
C VAL A 138 -6.39 -1.95 -1.94
N TRP A 139 -6.96 -3.05 -1.47
CA TRP A 139 -8.30 -3.51 -1.89
C TRP A 139 -9.08 -4.12 -0.74
N SER A 140 -10.40 -4.20 -0.90
CA SER A 140 -11.22 -5.03 0.00
C SER A 140 -11.07 -6.50 -0.40
N ALA A 141 -10.45 -7.29 0.46
CA ALA A 141 -10.38 -8.74 0.31
C ALA A 141 -11.74 -9.41 0.57
N ILE A 142 -12.53 -8.85 1.49
CA ILE A 142 -13.89 -9.29 1.81
C ILE A 142 -14.76 -8.08 2.16
N GLY A 143 -16.07 -8.29 2.23
CA GLY A 143 -17.05 -7.28 2.62
C GLY A 143 -17.90 -6.76 1.46
N ALA A 144 -19.04 -6.19 1.79
CA ALA A 144 -20.02 -5.70 0.82
C ALA A 144 -20.06 -4.17 0.69
N HIS A 145 -19.34 -3.46 1.55
CA HIS A 145 -19.36 -2.00 1.62
C HIS A 145 -17.96 -1.41 1.35
N PRO A 146 -17.87 -0.17 0.86
CA PRO A 146 -16.58 0.50 0.71
C PRO A 146 -15.95 0.82 2.07
N THR A 147 -14.63 1.01 2.08
CA THR A 147 -13.85 1.47 3.23
C THR A 147 -13.12 2.76 2.86
N THR A 148 -13.07 3.73 3.77
CA THR A 148 -12.29 4.96 3.60
C THR A 148 -10.83 4.69 3.96
N LEU A 149 -9.91 5.10 3.09
CA LEU A 149 -8.47 5.11 3.34
C LEU A 149 -8.00 6.55 3.46
N ALA A 150 -7.42 6.94 4.61
CA ALA A 150 -6.77 8.24 4.73
C ALA A 150 -5.50 8.29 3.86
N THR A 151 -5.28 9.37 3.13
CA THR A 151 -4.12 9.59 2.26
C THR A 151 -3.54 10.98 2.50
N GLY A 152 -2.44 11.32 1.82
CA GLY A 152 -1.75 12.61 2.00
C GLY A 152 -0.64 12.51 3.03
N ASP A 153 -0.96 12.71 4.30
CA ASP A 153 0.00 12.73 5.43
C ASP A 153 -0.22 11.64 6.47
N THR A 154 -1.24 10.80 6.25
CA THR A 154 -1.69 9.84 7.26
C THR A 154 -1.18 8.42 6.98
N SER A 155 -1.58 7.83 5.84
CA SER A 155 -1.16 6.47 5.47
C SER A 155 0.19 6.44 4.73
N LEU A 156 1.06 5.51 5.11
CA LEU A 156 2.41 5.39 4.55
C LEU A 156 2.90 3.96 4.45
N VAL A 157 3.89 3.75 3.58
CA VAL A 157 4.78 2.59 3.57
C VAL A 157 6.21 3.06 3.87
N ARG A 158 6.94 2.31 4.69
CA ARG A 158 8.37 2.45 4.91
C ARG A 158 9.08 1.30 4.24
N LEU A 159 9.80 1.64 3.18
CA LEU A 159 10.61 0.75 2.39
C LEU A 159 11.91 0.43 3.14
N PRO A 160 12.44 -0.80 3.06
CA PRO A 160 13.66 -1.22 3.78
C PRO A 160 14.96 -0.72 3.14
N TYR A 161 15.07 0.58 2.86
CA TYR A 161 16.18 1.20 2.15
C TYR A 161 16.73 2.46 2.83
N ALA A 162 17.87 2.94 2.34
CA ALA A 162 18.52 4.19 2.72
C ALA A 162 18.99 4.98 1.50
#